data_AF-A0A364LA09-F1
#
_entry.id   AF-A0A364LA09-F1
#
_cell.length_a   1.000
_cell.length_b   1.000
_cell.length_c   1.000
_cell.angle_alpha   90.00
_cell.angle_beta   90.00
_cell.angle_gamma   90.00
#
_symmetry.space_group_name_H-M   'P 1'
#
loop_
_entity.id
_entity.type
_entity.pdbx_description
1 polymer ?
#
loop_
_entity_poly.entity_id
_entity_poly.type
_entity_poly.pdbx_seq_one_letter_code
_entity_poly.pdbx_strand_id
1 'polypeptide(L)'
;MSSLSGPHATFSTETKVSFFQYIRDSPNNRRVSQEERDNIIQWLTNPHKRPSSQSEFSRRNYVRKTFIWGDGSQHLLAAPKTNGAQKRIVVTEDKIADVVEHVHENNGHAGWDYTWRDVSISYYGILRSDVINLLKQCQICAHNPSKRPKESITATPDTRSADSEFIDFLDQSEPPFDASA
;
A
#
# COMPACT_ATOMS: atom_id res chain seq x y z
N MET A 1 9.56 -36.40 14.70
CA MET A 1 8.99 -35.45 15.67
C MET A 1 8.55 -34.23 14.89
N SER A 2 7.24 -34.12 14.67
CA SER A 2 6.63 -33.16 13.77
C SER A 2 6.64 -31.76 14.38
N SER A 3 7.24 -30.81 13.68
CA SER A 3 7.23 -29.39 14.05
C SER A 3 5.79 -28.87 14.01
N LEU A 4 5.26 -28.51 15.18
CA LEU A 4 4.00 -27.80 15.31
C LEU A 4 4.23 -26.36 14.79
N SER A 5 3.95 -26.12 13.51
CA SER A 5 3.81 -24.76 13.01
C SER A 5 2.53 -24.18 13.62
N GLY A 6 2.67 -23.38 14.68
CA GLY A 6 1.59 -22.49 15.10
C GLY A 6 1.15 -21.63 13.91
N PRO A 7 -0.08 -21.08 13.92
CA PRO A 7 -0.53 -20.17 12.88
C PRO A 7 0.48 -19.02 12.78
N HIS A 8 1.20 -18.95 11.66
CA HIS A 8 2.12 -17.85 11.41
C HIS A 8 1.28 -16.58 11.27
N ALA A 9 1.42 -15.64 12.21
CA ALA A 9 0.84 -14.32 12.06
C ALA A 9 1.38 -13.67 10.78
N THR A 10 0.52 -12.94 10.07
CA THR A 10 0.91 -12.21 8.85
C THR A 10 2.07 -11.26 9.14
N PHE A 11 1.92 -10.42 10.16
CA PHE A 11 3.01 -9.61 10.72
C PHE A 11 3.29 -9.98 12.17
N SER A 12 4.56 -10.22 12.48
CA SER A 12 4.99 -10.44 13.86
C SER A 12 4.92 -9.15 14.67
N THR A 13 4.92 -9.25 16.00
CA THR A 13 5.04 -8.08 16.88
C THR A 13 6.30 -7.27 16.58
N GLU A 14 7.42 -7.95 16.30
CA GLU A 14 8.68 -7.31 15.93
C GLU A 14 8.54 -6.51 14.62
N THR A 15 7.86 -7.07 13.62
CA THR A 15 7.54 -6.38 12.36
C THR A 15 6.75 -5.10 12.60
N LYS A 16 5.74 -5.14 13.50
CA LYS A 16 4.94 -3.95 13.82
C LYS A 16 5.76 -2.87 14.55
N VAL A 17 6.63 -3.27 15.48
CA VAL A 17 7.53 -2.35 16.19
C VAL A 17 8.56 -1.72 15.24
N SER A 18 9.21 -2.53 14.41
CA SER A 18 10.12 -2.09 13.35
C SER A 18 9.45 -1.10 12.41
N PHE A 19 8.22 -1.40 11.98
CA PHE A 19 7.46 -0.54 11.09
C PHE A 19 7.08 0.79 11.74
N PHE A 20 6.73 0.79 13.02
CA PHE A 20 6.46 2.03 13.75
C PHE A 20 7.71 2.92 13.84
N GLN A 21 8.89 2.33 14.00
CA GLN A 21 10.16 3.07 13.92
C GLN A 21 10.40 3.63 12.51
N TYR A 22 10.16 2.82 11.46
CA TYR A 22 10.22 3.28 10.07
C TYR A 22 9.33 4.50 9.82
N ILE A 23 8.12 4.53 10.39
CA ILE A 23 7.22 5.69 10.27
C ILE A 23 7.86 6.95 10.87
N ARG A 24 8.47 6.85 12.05
CA ARG A 24 9.12 8.00 12.71
C ARG A 24 10.28 8.54 11.88
N ASP A 25 11.04 7.65 11.25
CA ASP A 25 12.22 8.01 10.46
C ASP A 25 11.88 8.54 9.05
N SER A 26 10.63 8.42 8.61
CA SER A 26 10.18 8.76 7.25
C SER A 26 8.99 9.73 7.22
N PRO A 27 9.07 10.92 7.84
CA PRO A 27 7.91 11.80 8.04
C PRO A 27 7.18 12.13 6.72
N ASN A 28 5.85 12.13 6.76
CA ASN A 28 5.02 12.45 5.61
C ASN A 28 3.76 13.22 6.01
N ASN A 29 3.45 14.30 5.29
CA ASN A 29 2.32 15.18 5.58
C ASN A 29 0.93 14.54 5.41
N ARG A 30 0.84 13.35 4.80
CA ARG A 30 -0.40 12.58 4.71
C ARG A 30 -0.65 11.73 5.95
N ARG A 31 0.37 11.49 6.78
CA ARG A 31 0.22 10.71 8.00
C ARG A 31 -0.50 11.52 9.07
N VAL A 32 -1.22 10.81 9.91
CA VAL A 32 -2.07 11.38 10.96
C VAL A 32 -1.68 10.71 12.26
N SER A 33 -1.04 11.45 13.15
CA SER A 33 -0.80 10.97 14.52
C SER A 33 -2.12 10.92 15.29
N GLN A 34 -2.13 10.24 16.43
CA GLN A 34 -3.32 10.22 17.29
C GLN A 34 -3.72 11.63 17.76
N GLU A 35 -2.74 12.46 18.14
CA GLU A 35 -2.97 13.84 18.52
C GLU A 35 -3.57 14.66 17.37
N GLU A 36 -3.05 14.50 16.15
CA GLU A 36 -3.56 15.19 14.98
C GLU A 36 -5.00 14.75 14.65
N ARG A 37 -5.31 13.45 14.79
CA ARG A 37 -6.68 12.95 14.65
C ARG A 37 -7.61 13.64 15.64
N ASP A 38 -7.23 13.72 16.91
CA ASP A 38 -8.06 14.35 17.94
C ASP A 38 -8.23 15.85 17.68
N ASN A 39 -7.17 16.53 17.21
CA ASN A 39 -7.22 17.94 16.82
C ASN A 39 -8.19 18.17 15.65
N ILE A 40 -8.15 17.31 14.63
CA ILE A 40 -9.07 17.33 13.48
C ILE A 40 -10.51 17.15 13.97
N ILE A 41 -10.78 16.13 14.79
CA ILE A 41 -12.11 15.88 15.35
C ILE A 41 -12.62 17.11 16.10
N GLN A 42 -11.76 17.72 16.92
CA GLN A 42 -12.12 18.91 17.66
C GLN A 42 -12.46 20.09 16.73
N TRP A 43 -11.76 20.28 15.61
CA TRP A 43 -12.09 21.32 14.62
C TRP A 43 -13.41 21.08 13.89
N LEU A 44 -13.81 19.81 13.73
CA LEU A 44 -15.03 19.42 13.06
C LEU A 44 -16.25 19.45 13.99
N THR A 45 -16.08 19.07 15.26
CA THR A 45 -17.19 18.82 16.20
C THR A 45 -17.38 19.93 17.24
N ASN A 46 -16.34 20.69 17.61
CA ASN A 46 -16.46 21.72 18.64
C ASN A 46 -16.78 23.09 18.01
N PRO A 47 -18.02 23.61 18.15
CA PRO A 47 -18.41 24.91 17.58
C PRO A 47 -17.72 26.10 18.28
N HIS A 48 -17.20 25.90 19.50
CA HIS A 48 -16.56 26.93 20.29
C HIS A 48 -15.05 27.05 20.04
N LYS A 49 -14.43 26.07 19.35
CA LYS A 49 -13.00 26.14 19.00
C LYS A 49 -12.80 27.25 17.96
N ARG A 50 -12.18 28.35 18.38
CA ARG A 50 -11.85 29.49 17.51
C ARG A 50 -10.34 29.51 17.23
N PRO A 51 -9.93 29.75 15.97
CA PRO A 51 -8.53 29.96 15.67
C PRO A 51 -8.04 31.24 16.34
N SER A 52 -6.91 31.14 17.02
CA SER A 52 -6.21 32.24 17.68
C SER A 52 -5.27 33.00 16.74
N SER A 53 -4.91 32.38 15.61
CA SER A 53 -3.96 32.90 14.64
C SER A 53 -4.40 32.64 13.19
N GLN A 54 -3.77 33.34 12.25
CA GLN A 54 -4.03 33.14 10.81
C GLN A 54 -3.66 31.73 10.34
N SER A 55 -2.60 31.13 10.91
CA SER A 55 -2.20 29.75 10.59
C SER A 55 -3.26 28.74 11.05
N GLU A 56 -3.82 28.91 12.25
CA GLU A 56 -4.93 28.08 12.73
C GLU A 56 -6.20 28.27 11.92
N PHE A 57 -6.49 29.49 11.48
CA PHE A 57 -7.64 29.76 10.61
C PHE A 57 -7.51 28.97 9.30
N SER A 58 -6.34 29.04 8.66
CA SER A 58 -6.03 28.27 7.46
C SER A 58 -6.10 26.76 7.71
N ARG A 59 -5.58 26.29 8.85
CA ARG A 59 -5.63 24.87 9.25
C ARG A 59 -7.05 24.39 9.42
N ARG A 60 -7.91 25.13 10.12
CA ARG A 60 -9.34 24.81 10.27
C ARG A 60 -10.05 24.73 8.93
N ASN A 61 -9.78 25.68 8.03
CA ASN A 61 -10.39 25.67 6.69
C ASN A 61 -9.94 24.44 5.87
N TYR A 62 -8.65 24.11 5.92
CA TYR A 62 -8.12 22.88 5.32
C TYR A 62 -8.82 21.64 5.88
N VAL A 63 -8.92 21.54 7.21
CA VAL A 63 -9.58 20.40 7.88
C VAL A 63 -11.02 20.25 7.42
N ARG A 64 -11.80 21.33 7.43
CA ARG A 64 -13.22 21.31 7.03
C ARG A 64 -13.43 20.96 5.55
N LYS A 65 -12.46 21.26 4.69
CA LYS A 65 -12.50 20.88 3.27
C LYS A 65 -12.05 19.44 3.03
N THR A 66 -11.14 18.94 3.86
CA THR A 66 -10.45 17.65 3.62
C THR A 66 -11.10 16.51 4.37
N PHE A 67 -11.68 16.77 5.54
CA PHE A 67 -12.14 15.74 6.45
C PHE A 67 -13.60 15.94 6.86
N ILE A 68 -14.26 14.83 7.17
CA ILE A 68 -15.64 14.75 7.60
C ILE A 68 -15.67 13.81 8.79
N TRP A 69 -16.32 14.23 9.88
CA TRP A 69 -16.57 13.36 11.02
C TRP A 69 -17.91 12.66 10.81
N GLY A 70 -17.92 11.32 10.85
CA GLY A 70 -19.14 10.54 10.77
C GLY A 70 -19.73 10.31 12.15
N ASP A 71 -20.72 11.11 12.56
CA ASP A 71 -21.30 11.05 13.91
C ASP A 71 -21.82 9.64 14.29
N GLY A 72 -22.38 8.90 13.33
CA GLY A 72 -22.90 7.56 13.56
C GLY A 72 -21.86 6.43 13.49
N SER A 73 -20.77 6.62 12.75
CA SER A 73 -19.74 5.59 12.56
C SER A 73 -18.49 5.80 13.42
N GLN A 74 -18.38 6.95 14.11
CA GLN A 74 -17.20 7.36 14.89
C GLN A 74 -15.88 7.28 14.09
N HIS A 75 -15.99 7.36 12.76
CA HIS A 75 -14.85 7.33 11.86
C HIS A 75 -14.59 8.73 11.30
N LEU A 76 -13.31 9.10 11.33
CA LEU A 76 -12.83 10.25 10.60
C LEU A 76 -12.66 9.85 9.14
N LEU A 77 -13.31 10.57 8.23
CA LEU A 77 -13.29 10.30 6.79
C LEU A 77 -12.57 11.40 6.04
N ALA A 78 -11.73 11.06 5.07
CA ALA A 78 -11.17 11.98 4.10
C ALA A 78 -12.13 12.11 2.91
N ALA A 79 -12.46 13.36 2.58
CA ALA A 79 -13.25 13.70 1.41
C ALA A 79 -12.54 13.29 0.12
N PRO A 80 -13.28 12.81 -0.89
CA PRO A 80 -12.71 12.49 -2.19
C PRO A 80 -12.19 13.76 -2.88
N LYS A 81 -11.07 13.63 -3.61
CA LYS A 81 -10.53 14.74 -4.41
C LYS A 81 -11.36 15.01 -5.67
N THR A 82 -11.99 13.97 -6.22
CA THR A 82 -12.76 14.02 -7.46
C THR A 82 -14.22 13.69 -7.15
N ASN A 83 -15.14 14.40 -7.78
CA ASN A 83 -16.57 14.09 -7.70
C ASN A 83 -16.81 12.64 -8.15
N GLY A 84 -17.44 11.83 -7.30
CA GLY A 84 -17.74 10.42 -7.54
C GLY A 84 -16.77 9.42 -6.92
N ALA A 85 -15.62 9.84 -6.39
CA ALA A 85 -14.75 8.93 -5.64
C ALA A 85 -15.29 8.67 -4.22
N GLN A 86 -14.99 7.49 -3.67
CA GLN A 86 -15.45 7.08 -2.35
C GLN A 86 -14.69 7.85 -1.24
N LYS A 87 -15.39 8.12 -0.13
CA LYS A 87 -14.77 8.65 1.10
C LYS A 87 -13.85 7.58 1.70
N ARG A 88 -12.71 8.01 2.22
CA ARG A 88 -11.69 7.10 2.77
C ARG A 88 -11.60 7.22 4.28
N ILE A 89 -11.43 6.10 4.98
CA ILE A 89 -11.23 6.10 6.43
C ILE A 89 -9.83 6.62 6.74
N VAL A 90 -9.73 7.62 7.60
CA VAL A 90 -8.43 8.15 8.06
C VAL A 90 -7.85 7.17 9.07
N VAL A 91 -6.65 6.66 8.76
CA VAL A 91 -5.91 5.72 9.58
C VAL A 91 -4.80 6.48 10.30
N THR A 92 -4.69 6.25 11.61
CA THR A 92 -3.61 6.80 12.42
C THR A 92 -2.34 5.98 12.25
N GLU A 93 -1.19 6.61 12.48
CA GLU A 93 0.13 5.99 12.31
C GLU A 93 0.29 4.64 13.02
N ASP A 94 -0.26 4.52 14.23
CA ASP A 94 -0.24 3.29 15.04
C ASP A 94 -1.09 2.15 14.46
N LYS A 95 -2.09 2.47 13.63
CA LYS A 95 -3.03 1.51 13.02
C LYS A 95 -2.69 1.11 11.60
N ILE A 96 -1.68 1.72 10.99
CA ILE A 96 -1.30 1.44 9.59
C ILE A 96 -0.96 -0.05 9.43
N ALA A 97 -0.15 -0.62 10.31
CA ALA A 97 0.24 -2.03 10.22
C ALA A 97 -0.96 -2.97 10.31
N ASP A 98 -1.87 -2.74 11.26
CA ASP A 98 -3.07 -3.56 11.46
C ASP A 98 -4.02 -3.49 10.25
N VAL A 99 -4.19 -2.31 9.65
CA VAL A 99 -5.05 -2.14 8.46
C VAL A 99 -4.45 -2.83 7.24
N VAL A 100 -3.14 -2.67 7.02
CA VAL A 100 -2.45 -3.34 5.90
C VAL A 100 -2.48 -4.85 6.08
N GLU A 101 -2.31 -5.35 7.31
CA GLU A 101 -2.42 -6.77 7.66
C GLU A 101 -3.79 -7.30 7.25
N HIS A 102 -4.85 -6.65 7.73
CA HIS A 102 -6.23 -7.05 7.45
C HIS A 102 -6.55 -7.07 5.95
N VAL A 103 -6.14 -6.04 5.21
CA VAL A 103 -6.37 -5.99 3.75
C VAL A 103 -5.57 -7.09 3.04
N HIS A 104 -4.31 -7.31 3.44
CA HIS A 104 -3.46 -8.33 2.83
C HIS A 104 -3.99 -9.75 3.09
N GLU A 105 -4.50 -10.02 4.29
CA GLU A 105 -5.16 -11.28 4.66
C GLU A 105 -6.44 -11.51 3.87
N ASN A 106 -7.34 -10.52 3.83
CA ASN A 106 -8.61 -10.62 3.09
C ASN A 106 -8.42 -10.86 1.60
N ASN A 107 -7.31 -10.37 1.04
CA ASN A 107 -6.95 -10.57 -0.36
C ASN A 107 -6.22 -11.89 -0.63
N GLY A 108 -6.11 -12.77 0.36
CA GLY A 108 -5.44 -14.07 0.22
C GLY A 108 -3.93 -13.94 -0.03
N HIS A 109 -3.30 -12.98 0.65
CA HIS A 109 -1.88 -12.64 0.52
C HIS A 109 -1.48 -12.22 -0.90
N ALA A 110 -2.29 -11.36 -1.53
CA ALA A 110 -1.98 -10.82 -2.85
C ALA A 110 -0.74 -9.91 -2.83
N GLY A 111 -0.12 -9.72 -4.01
CA GLY A 111 1.06 -8.89 -4.17
C GLY A 111 0.86 -7.42 -3.82
N TRP A 112 1.95 -6.65 -3.83
CA TRP A 112 1.98 -5.25 -3.39
C TRP A 112 0.99 -4.37 -4.15
N ASP A 113 0.86 -4.54 -5.47
CA ASP A 113 -0.04 -3.74 -6.30
C ASP A 113 -1.51 -3.95 -5.98
N TYR A 114 -1.90 -5.20 -5.76
CA TYR A 114 -3.28 -5.55 -5.44
C TYR A 114 -3.65 -5.04 -4.05
N THR A 115 -2.79 -5.32 -3.06
CA THR A 115 -2.99 -4.81 -1.69
C THR A 115 -3.02 -3.28 -1.66
N TRP A 116 -2.11 -2.61 -2.39
CA TRP A 116 -2.09 -1.16 -2.48
C TRP A 116 -3.36 -0.60 -3.12
N ARG A 117 -3.90 -1.24 -4.16
CA ARG A 117 -5.14 -0.81 -4.81
C ARG A 117 -6.27 -0.70 -3.78
N ASP A 118 -6.51 -1.76 -3.02
CA ASP A 118 -7.62 -1.81 -2.07
C ASP A 118 -7.39 -0.88 -0.87
N VAL A 119 -6.14 -0.79 -0.41
CA VAL A 119 -5.75 0.18 0.61
C VAL A 119 -6.03 1.61 0.15
N SER A 120 -5.63 1.96 -1.07
CA SER A 120 -5.70 3.34 -1.58
C SER A 120 -7.14 3.82 -1.83
N ILE A 121 -8.05 2.89 -2.14
CA ILE A 121 -9.48 3.14 -2.37
C ILE A 121 -10.19 3.39 -1.04
N SER A 122 -9.82 2.65 0.01
CA SER A 122 -10.59 2.61 1.27
C SER A 122 -10.01 3.49 2.38
N TYR A 123 -8.69 3.74 2.36
CA TYR A 123 -7.98 4.36 3.48
C TYR A 123 -7.18 5.60 3.09
N TYR A 124 -7.12 6.54 4.02
CA TYR A 124 -6.29 7.73 3.97
C TYR A 124 -5.23 7.62 5.07
N GLY A 125 -4.03 8.15 4.83
CA GLY A 125 -2.91 8.11 5.77
C GLY A 125 -1.86 7.04 5.45
N ILE A 126 -2.20 6.06 4.62
CA ILE A 126 -1.30 4.98 4.22
C ILE A 126 -0.64 5.30 2.87
N LEU A 127 0.67 5.08 2.78
CA LEU A 127 1.47 5.25 1.57
C LEU A 127 1.75 3.90 0.90
N ARG A 128 2.04 3.95 -0.40
CA ARG A 128 2.45 2.75 -1.15
C ARG A 128 3.75 2.14 -0.58
N SER A 129 4.68 2.98 -0.15
CA SER A 129 5.92 2.55 0.50
C SER A 129 5.66 1.79 1.79
N ASP A 130 4.65 2.19 2.57
CA ASP A 130 4.26 1.53 3.82
C ASP A 130 3.80 0.09 3.53
N VAL A 131 2.93 -0.08 2.52
CA VAL A 131 2.45 -1.41 2.07
C VAL A 131 3.61 -2.28 1.62
N ILE A 132 4.50 -1.75 0.78
CA ILE A 132 5.67 -2.50 0.30
C ILE A 132 6.58 -2.90 1.46
N ASN A 133 6.83 -2.01 2.41
CA ASN A 133 7.68 -2.27 3.57
C ASN A 133 7.13 -3.43 4.42
N LEU A 134 5.83 -3.39 4.73
CA LEU A 134 5.16 -4.40 5.54
C LEU A 134 5.09 -5.75 4.82
N LEU A 135 4.69 -5.77 3.55
CA LEU A 135 4.51 -7.03 2.81
C LEU A 135 5.83 -7.76 2.55
N LYS A 136 6.97 -7.06 2.51
CA LYS A 136 8.31 -7.69 2.50
C LYS A 136 8.61 -8.52 3.75
N GLN A 137 7.95 -8.20 4.86
CA GLN A 137 8.14 -8.86 6.16
C GLN A 137 7.01 -9.86 6.49
N CYS A 138 6.11 -10.12 5.54
CA CYS A 138 5.02 -11.07 5.70
C CYS A 138 5.55 -12.50 5.87
N GLN A 139 5.28 -13.11 7.02
CA GLN A 139 5.82 -14.44 7.34
C GLN A 139 5.22 -15.52 6.43
N ILE A 140 3.93 -15.42 6.10
CA ILE A 140 3.24 -16.39 5.25
C ILE A 140 3.81 -16.35 3.81
N CYS A 141 3.98 -15.15 3.25
CA CYS A 141 4.56 -14.97 1.91
C CYS A 141 6.04 -15.39 1.85
N ALA A 142 6.80 -15.19 2.93
CA ALA A 142 8.21 -15.59 2.98
C ALA A 142 8.38 -17.11 2.85
N HIS A 143 7.47 -17.89 3.44
CA HIS A 143 7.49 -19.35 3.47
C HIS A 143 6.73 -20.00 2.29
N ASN A 144 5.93 -19.25 1.53
CA ASN A 144 5.20 -19.77 0.37
C ASN A 144 5.84 -19.34 -0.96
N PRO A 145 6.57 -20.22 -1.66
CA PRO A 145 7.25 -19.87 -2.91
C PRO A 145 6.29 -19.46 -4.04
N SER A 146 5.03 -19.93 -4.02
CA SER A 146 4.00 -19.51 -5.00
C SER A 146 3.52 -18.07 -4.81
N LYS A 147 3.84 -17.44 -3.66
CA LYS A 147 3.38 -16.10 -3.27
C LYS A 147 4.52 -15.09 -3.18
N ARG A 148 5.77 -15.51 -3.40
CA ARG A 148 6.89 -14.58 -3.47
C ARG A 148 6.71 -13.64 -4.66
N PRO A 149 6.89 -12.32 -4.49
CA PRO A 149 7.08 -11.43 -5.61
C PRO A 149 8.20 -12.02 -6.48
N LYS A 150 7.96 -12.15 -7.78
CA LYS A 150 9.00 -12.56 -8.73
C LYS A 150 10.03 -11.43 -8.71
N GLU A 151 11.00 -11.52 -7.82
CA GLU A 151 12.17 -10.64 -7.84
C GLU A 151 12.71 -10.76 -9.26
N SER A 152 12.79 -9.63 -9.96
CA SER A 152 13.42 -9.62 -11.27
C SER A 152 14.81 -10.19 -11.03
N ILE A 153 15.07 -11.37 -11.59
CA ILE A 153 16.42 -11.90 -11.71
C ILE A 153 17.12 -10.86 -12.57
N THR A 154 17.71 -9.86 -11.94
CA THR A 154 18.63 -8.95 -12.58
C THR A 154 19.81 -9.83 -12.90
N ALA A 155 19.88 -10.25 -14.16
CA ALA A 155 21.02 -10.96 -14.69
C ALA A 155 22.27 -10.18 -14.26
N THR A 156 23.09 -10.82 -13.43
CA THR A 156 24.45 -10.39 -13.18
C THR A 156 25.14 -10.25 -14.53
N PRO A 157 25.77 -9.09 -14.85
CA PRO A 157 26.62 -9.03 -16.03
C PRO A 157 27.91 -9.76 -15.70
N ASP A 158 27.92 -11.08 -15.91
CA ASP A 158 29.16 -11.84 -15.90
C ASP A 158 29.95 -11.42 -17.15
N THR A 159 30.97 -10.59 -16.91
CA THR A 159 31.95 -10.23 -17.91
C THR A 159 32.92 -11.38 -18.04
N ARG A 160 32.81 -12.17 -19.12
CA ARG A 160 33.94 -12.69 -19.90
C ARG A 160 33.51 -13.47 -21.16
N SER A 161 33.71 -12.79 -22.29
CA SER A 161 34.46 -13.23 -23.48
C SER A 161 33.95 -14.38 -24.36
N ALA A 162 33.92 -14.03 -25.65
CA ALA A 162 34.11 -14.82 -26.87
C ALA A 162 32.91 -15.56 -27.46
N ASP A 163 32.51 -15.03 -28.63
CA ASP A 163 32.14 -15.73 -29.85
C ASP A 163 31.11 -16.85 -29.75
N SER A 164 29.89 -16.56 -30.24
CA SER A 164 29.28 -17.36 -31.30
C SER A 164 28.08 -16.63 -31.89
N GLU A 165 28.19 -16.34 -33.19
CA GLU A 165 27.11 -15.97 -34.08
C GLU A 165 26.00 -17.03 -34.08
N PHE A 166 24.73 -16.62 -33.99
CA PHE A 166 23.62 -17.49 -34.39
C PHE A 166 22.58 -16.70 -35.19
N ILE A 167 22.91 -16.67 -36.48
CA ILE A 167 22.10 -16.60 -37.70
C ILE A 167 20.57 -16.63 -37.51
N ASP A 168 19.96 -15.57 -38.02
CA ASP A 168 18.53 -15.39 -38.29
C ASP A 168 18.09 -16.31 -39.45
N PHE A 169 17.25 -17.30 -39.17
CA PHE A 169 16.73 -18.25 -40.17
C PHE A 169 15.20 -18.10 -40.24
N LEU A 170 14.75 -17.15 -41.07
CA LEU A 170 13.38 -17.06 -41.55
C LEU A 170 13.16 -18.15 -42.60
N ASP A 171 12.51 -19.23 -42.19
CA ASP A 171 11.93 -20.24 -43.08
C ASP A 171 10.42 -20.27 -42.88
N GLN A 172 9.67 -19.72 -43.85
CA GLN A 172 8.31 -20.16 -44.17
C GLN A 172 8.09 -20.02 -45.68
N SER A 173 8.29 -21.14 -46.36
CA SER A 173 7.88 -21.45 -47.73
C SER A 173 6.38 -21.23 -47.98
N GLU A 174 6.03 -20.52 -49.06
CA GLU A 174 4.70 -20.56 -49.67
C GLU A 174 4.50 -21.83 -50.53
N PRO A 175 3.31 -22.45 -50.54
CA PRO A 175 3.01 -23.59 -51.40
C PRO A 175 2.59 -23.19 -52.83
N PRO A 176 2.85 -24.04 -53.85
CA PRO A 176 2.53 -23.77 -55.24
C PRO A 176 1.03 -23.97 -55.53
N PHE A 177 0.42 -22.99 -56.21
CA PHE A 177 -0.88 -23.16 -56.85
C PHE A 177 -0.69 -23.83 -58.22
N ASP A 178 -1.16 -25.07 -58.33
CA ASP A 178 -1.29 -25.80 -59.58
C ASP A 178 -2.36 -25.14 -60.47
N ALA A 179 -1.96 -24.80 -61.70
CA ALA A 179 -2.86 -24.48 -62.80
C ALA A 179 -3.13 -25.75 -63.60
N SER A 180 -4.41 -26.09 -63.78
CA SER A 180 -4.83 -27.03 -64.83
C SER A 180 -6.26 -26.76 -65.27
N ALA A 181 -6.39 -26.71 -66.61
CA ALA A 181 -7.57 -26.66 -67.48
C ALA A 181 -8.27 -25.30 -67.66
#